data_AF-R9ICW2-F1
#
_entry.id   AF-R9ICW2-F1
#
_cell.length_a   1.000
_cell.length_b   1.000
_cell.length_c   1.000
_cell.angle_alpha   90.00
_cell.angle_beta   90.00
_cell.angle_gamma   90.00
#
_symmetry.space_group_name_H-M   'P 1'
#
loop_
_entity.id
_entity.type
_entity.pdbx_description
1 polymer ?
#
loop_
_entity_poly.entity_id
_entity_poly.type
_entity_poly.pdbx_seq_one_letter_code
_entity_poly.pdbx_strand_id
1 'polypeptide(L)'
;MRTDKEIIETIAKLESKLANPRMAIPENASIMEGYQKAIEILKNKTGNISNAKLEALSSVQSRAIAALTIDFINGECPQYVLLDVPIK
;
A
#
# COMPACT_ATOMS: atom_id res chain seq x y z
N MET A 1 -5.44 -15.96 -1.17
CA MET A 1 -4.09 -15.36 -1.22
C MET A 1 -3.72 -15.04 -2.66
N ARG A 2 -3.15 -13.86 -2.92
CA ARG A 2 -2.73 -13.41 -4.27
C ARG A 2 -1.54 -14.19 -4.79
N THR A 3 -1.47 -14.30 -6.10
CA THR A 3 -0.35 -14.89 -6.83
C THR A 3 0.83 -13.92 -6.92
N ASP A 4 2.03 -14.46 -7.14
CA ASP A 4 3.24 -13.64 -7.31
C ASP A 4 3.12 -12.68 -8.51
N LYS A 5 2.43 -13.11 -9.57
CA LYS A 5 2.13 -12.26 -10.72
C LYS A 5 1.29 -11.05 -10.32
N GLU A 6 0.18 -11.27 -9.60
CA GLU A 6 -0.68 -10.18 -9.11
C GLU A 6 0.07 -9.25 -8.15
N ILE A 7 0.95 -9.78 -7.30
CA ILE A 7 1.78 -9.00 -6.39
C ILE A 7 2.75 -8.10 -7.17
N ILE A 8 3.49 -8.65 -8.13
CA ILE A 8 4.45 -7.90 -8.96
C ILE A 8 3.74 -6.79 -9.74
N GLU A 9 2.60 -7.10 -10.36
CA GLU A 9 1.79 -6.12 -11.06
C GLU A 9 1.29 -4.99 -10.14
N THR A 10 0.93 -5.33 -8.90
CA THR A 10 0.48 -4.34 -7.90
C THR A 10 1.63 -3.43 -7.45
N ILE A 11 2.81 -3.99 -7.21
CA ILE A 11 4.02 -3.22 -6.87
C ILE A 11 4.33 -2.21 -7.98
N ALA A 12 4.35 -2.64 -9.24
CA ALA A 12 4.64 -1.76 -10.37
C ALA A 12 3.64 -0.58 -10.47
N LYS A 13 2.35 -0.84 -10.19
CA LYS A 13 1.31 0.21 -10.18
C LYS A 13 1.48 1.18 -9.01
N LEU A 14 1.86 0.69 -7.82
CA LEU A 14 2.16 1.54 -6.66
C LEU A 14 3.41 2.40 -6.88
N GLU A 15 4.47 1.82 -7.46
CA GLU A 15 5.69 2.56 -7.84
C GLU A 15 5.39 3.66 -8.86
N SER A 16 4.52 3.38 -9.84
CA SER A 16 4.05 4.40 -10.79
C SER A 16 3.26 5.52 -10.10
N LYS A 17 2.43 5.21 -9.09
CA LYS A 17 1.74 6.25 -8.29
C LYS A 17 2.69 7.07 -7.43
N LEU A 18 3.71 6.45 -6.84
CA LEU A 18 4.75 7.16 -6.08
C LEU A 18 5.58 8.09 -6.97
N ALA A 19 5.78 7.73 -8.24
CA ALA A 19 6.46 8.58 -9.22
C ALA A 19 5.63 9.79 -9.69
N ASN A 20 4.34 9.89 -9.32
CA ASN A 20 3.52 11.06 -9.63
C ASN A 20 4.09 12.30 -8.90
N PRO A 21 4.38 13.43 -9.59
CA PRO A 21 4.93 14.63 -8.95
C PRO A 21 4.07 15.18 -7.81
N ARG A 22 2.75 14.95 -7.82
CA ARG A 22 1.85 15.33 -6.73
C ARG A 22 2.17 14.59 -5.44
N MET A 23 2.81 13.43 -5.48
CA MET A 23 3.20 12.69 -4.27
C MET A 23 4.23 13.45 -3.41
N ALA A 24 4.97 14.38 -4.01
CA ALA A 24 5.99 15.18 -3.31
C ALA A 24 5.41 16.35 -2.50
N ILE A 25 4.12 16.65 -2.62
CA ILE A 25 3.49 17.73 -1.84
C ILE A 25 3.19 17.26 -0.41
N PRO A 26 3.29 18.13 0.61
CA PRO A 26 3.05 17.77 2.00
C PRO A 26 1.69 17.13 2.27
N GLU A 27 0.65 17.53 1.55
CA GLU A 27 -0.72 17.02 1.69
C GLU A 27 -0.83 15.54 1.34
N ASN A 28 0.10 15.01 0.54
CA ASN A 28 0.15 13.61 0.13
C ASN A 28 1.17 12.78 0.94
N ALA A 29 1.84 13.37 1.96
CA ALA A 29 2.87 12.68 2.73
C ALA A 29 2.38 11.38 3.38
N SER A 30 1.15 11.36 3.91
CA SER A 30 0.52 10.18 4.48
C SER A 30 0.21 9.09 3.44
N ILE A 31 -0.17 9.47 2.22
CA ILE A 31 -0.40 8.52 1.12
C ILE A 31 0.93 7.93 0.67
N MET A 32 1.97 8.77 0.55
CA MET A 32 3.32 8.36 0.21
C MET A 32 3.86 7.32 1.19
N GLU A 33 3.79 7.61 2.51
CA GLU A 33 4.19 6.68 3.57
C GLU A 33 3.41 5.35 3.47
N GLY A 34 2.09 5.42 3.27
CA GLY A 34 1.24 4.25 3.12
C GLY A 34 1.63 3.38 1.92
N TYR A 35 1.89 3.97 0.76
CA TYR A 35 2.32 3.25 -0.45
C TYR A 35 3.72 2.65 -0.33
N GLN A 36 4.65 3.35 0.32
CA GLN A 36 5.97 2.80 0.63
C GLN A 36 5.83 1.55 1.51
N LYS A 37 4.99 1.62 2.55
CA LYS A 37 4.72 0.48 3.41
C LYS A 37 3.99 -0.66 2.67
N ALA A 38 3.05 -0.33 1.79
CA ALA A 38 2.36 -1.32 0.97
C ALA A 38 3.34 -2.13 0.10
N ILE A 39 4.30 -1.45 -0.54
CA ILE A 39 5.35 -2.11 -1.32
C ILE A 39 6.22 -3.03 -0.44
N GLU A 40 6.59 -2.60 0.76
CA GLU A 40 7.33 -3.42 1.72
C GLU A 40 6.54 -4.69 2.10
N ILE A 41 5.25 -4.54 2.44
CA ILE A 41 4.33 -5.64 2.79
C ILE A 41 4.22 -6.63 1.62
N LEU A 42 4.06 -6.14 0.39
CA LEU A 42 3.95 -6.95 -0.82
C LEU A 42 5.25 -7.72 -1.11
N LYS A 43 6.42 -7.07 -1.03
CA LYS A 43 7.74 -7.69 -1.25
C LYS A 43 8.02 -8.78 -0.21
N ASN A 44 7.63 -8.55 1.04
CA ASN A 44 7.82 -9.49 2.14
C ASN A 44 6.66 -10.50 2.26
N LYS A 45 5.64 -10.41 1.41
CA LYS A 45 4.40 -11.22 1.46
C LYS A 45 3.79 -11.28 2.88
N THR A 46 3.78 -10.15 3.58
CA THR A 46 3.30 -10.08 4.97
C THR A 46 1.77 -10.06 5.01
N GLY A 47 1.14 -11.23 5.17
CA GLY A 47 -0.33 -11.38 5.20
C GLY A 47 -1.00 -11.21 6.57
N ASN A 48 -0.27 -10.77 7.61
CA ASN A 48 -0.81 -10.58 8.96
C ASN A 48 -0.46 -9.20 9.51
N ILE A 49 -1.47 -8.49 10.01
CA ILE A 49 -1.37 -7.16 10.65
C ILE A 49 -0.34 -7.14 11.79
N SER A 50 -0.29 -8.17 12.64
CA SER A 50 0.64 -8.21 13.78
C SER A 50 2.12 -8.16 13.36
N ASN A 51 2.43 -8.62 12.15
CA ASN A 51 3.81 -8.62 11.62
C ASN A 51 4.12 -7.38 10.78
N ALA A 52 3.10 -6.61 10.39
CA ALA A 52 3.26 -5.46 9.50
C ALA A 52 3.69 -4.18 10.24
N LYS A 53 3.65 -4.15 11.58
CA LYS A 53 4.06 -3.01 12.42
C LYS A 53 3.37 -1.70 12.03
N LEU A 54 2.05 -1.75 11.84
CA LEU A 54 1.28 -0.60 11.36
C LEU A 54 1.28 0.56 12.36
N GLU A 55 1.47 0.26 13.65
CA GLU A 55 1.59 1.25 14.73
C GLU A 55 2.78 2.21 14.54
N ALA A 56 3.79 1.83 13.75
CA ALA A 56 4.94 2.67 13.44
C ALA A 56 4.63 3.76 12.39
N LEU A 57 3.48 3.67 11.70
CA LEU A 57 3.09 4.64 10.67
C LEU A 57 2.47 5.88 11.29
N SER A 58 2.84 7.04 10.76
CA SER A 58 2.52 8.35 11.35
C SER A 58 1.03 8.71 11.35
N SER A 59 0.24 8.18 10.40
CA SER A 59 -1.14 8.62 10.17
C SER A 59 -2.15 7.48 10.10
N VAL A 60 -3.42 7.78 10.36
CA VAL A 60 -4.52 6.82 10.16
C VAL A 60 -4.62 6.40 8.70
N GLN A 61 -4.38 7.33 7.77
CA GLN A 61 -4.48 7.05 6.33
C GLN A 61 -3.40 6.08 5.86
N SER A 62 -2.14 6.27 6.28
CA SER A 62 -1.05 5.34 5.96
C SER A 62 -1.31 3.95 6.55
N ARG A 63 -1.81 3.88 7.80
CA ARG A 63 -2.24 2.62 8.41
C ARG A 63 -3.37 1.92 7.64
N ALA A 64 -4.37 2.67 7.18
CA ALA A 64 -5.48 2.13 6.40
C ALA A 64 -5.00 1.54 5.06
N ILE A 65 -4.10 2.23 4.35
CA ILE A 65 -3.50 1.73 3.10
C ILE A 65 -2.73 0.42 3.35
N ALA A 66 -1.95 0.36 4.43
CA ALA A 66 -1.19 -0.82 4.78
C ALA A 66 -2.09 -2.01 5.17
N ALA A 67 -3.19 -1.76 5.88
CA ALA A 67 -4.21 -2.77 6.18
C ALA A 67 -4.88 -3.29 4.90
N LEU A 68 -5.30 -2.41 3.98
CA LEU A 68 -5.85 -2.80 2.68
C LEU A 68 -4.88 -3.65 1.86
N THR A 69 -3.58 -3.43 2.02
CA THR A 69 -2.55 -4.23 1.34
C THR A 69 -2.52 -5.66 1.87
N ILE A 70 -2.72 -5.85 3.17
CA ILE A 70 -2.82 -7.17 3.79
C ILE A 70 -4.08 -7.88 3.31
N ASP A 71 -5.23 -7.20 3.33
CA ASP A 71 -6.50 -7.72 2.81
C ASP A 71 -6.34 -8.13 1.33
N PHE A 72 -5.64 -7.30 0.54
CA PHE A 72 -5.33 -7.61 -0.85
C PHE A 72 -4.51 -8.89 -0.97
N ILE A 73 -3.39 -9.03 -0.23
CA ILE A 73 -2.55 -10.24 -0.22
C ILE A 73 -3.38 -11.47 0.14
N ASN A 74 -4.28 -11.36 1.11
CA ASN A 74 -5.13 -12.47 1.54
C ASN A 74 -6.22 -12.81 0.50
N GLY A 75 -6.48 -11.90 -0.44
CA GLY A 75 -7.50 -12.04 -1.49
C GLY A 75 -8.87 -11.53 -1.06
N GLU A 76 -8.93 -10.79 0.04
CA GLU A 76 -10.14 -10.28 0.67
C GLU A 76 -10.61 -8.97 0.01
N CYS A 77 -9.71 -8.27 -0.67
CA CYS A 77 -10.08 -7.11 -1.49
C CYS A 77 -9.43 -7.16 -2.90
N PRO A 78 -10.08 -6.57 -3.91
CA PRO A 78 -9.53 -6.45 -5.25
C PRO A 78 -8.48 -5.33 -5.33
N GLN A 79 -7.58 -5.42 -6.31
CA GLN A 79 -6.43 -4.51 -6.48
C GLN A 79 -6.82 -3.02 -6.53
N TYR A 80 -7.95 -2.68 -7.18
CA TYR A 80 -8.35 -1.29 -7.36
C TYR A 80 -8.64 -0.58 -6.02
N VAL A 81 -9.06 -1.30 -4.98
CA VAL A 81 -9.32 -0.72 -3.65
C VAL A 81 -8.04 -0.15 -3.03
N LEU A 82 -6.90 -0.82 -3.24
CA LEU A 82 -5.60 -0.33 -2.80
C LEU A 82 -5.08 0.82 -3.67
N LEU A 83 -5.37 0.79 -4.97
CA LEU A 83 -4.84 1.76 -5.92
C LEU A 83 -5.63 3.07 -5.97
N ASP A 84 -6.94 3.06 -5.73
CA ASP A 84 -7.79 4.23 -5.95
C ASP A 84 -7.84 5.23 -4.79
N VAL A 85 -6.84 5.19 -3.89
CA VAL A 85 -6.70 6.21 -2.85
C VAL A 85 -6.42 7.57 -3.51
N PRO A 86 -7.27 8.59 -3.31
CA PRO A 86 -7.15 9.86 -4.00
C PRO A 86 -5.87 10.61 -3.62
N ILE A 87 -5.06 10.94 -4.62
CA ILE A 87 -3.91 11.84 -4.50
C ILE A 87 -4.43 13.27 -4.65
N LYS A 88 -4.10 14.14 -3.69
CA LYS A 88 -4.45 15.57 -3.70
C LYS A 88 -3.72 16.30 -4.83
#